data_AF-A0A0D2GSH5-F1
#
_entry.id   AF-A0A0D2GSH5-F1
#
_cell.length_a   1.000
_cell.length_b   1.000
_cell.length_c   1.000
_cell.angle_alpha   90.00
_cell.angle_beta   90.00
_cell.angle_gamma   90.00
#
_symmetry.space_group_name_H-M   'P 1'
#
loop_
_entity.id
_entity.type
_entity.pdbx_description
1 polymer ?
#
loop_
_entity_poly.entity_id
_entity_poly.type
_entity_poly.pdbx_seq_one_letter_code
_entity_poly.pdbx_strand_id
1 'polypeptide(L)'
;MAPSQLQIATSSLQRLIKEEASYYKEQAQQEARIATLEKKSPAADEADNHEYQLKQERKALEETIAVIPTLREQITSAREKLESFLDSATNDEERNKAIEVLKSAKETQKDDPVAGQDVS
;
A
#
# COMPACT_ATOMS: atom_id res chain seq x y z
N MET A 1 -9.15 -30.66 -2.45
CA MET A 1 -8.98 -30.49 -0.99
C MET A 1 -9.13 -29.02 -0.66
N ALA A 2 -9.63 -28.67 0.53
CA ALA A 2 -9.66 -27.28 0.99
C ALA A 2 -8.23 -26.80 1.31
N PRO A 3 -7.92 -25.50 1.12
CA PRO A 3 -6.61 -24.97 1.47
C PRO A 3 -6.37 -25.04 2.99
N SER A 4 -5.12 -25.24 3.38
CA SER A 4 -4.71 -25.21 4.78
C SER A 4 -4.83 -23.80 5.37
N GLN A 5 -4.80 -23.69 6.71
CA GLN A 5 -4.72 -22.39 7.38
C GLN A 5 -3.47 -21.60 6.98
N LEU A 6 -2.34 -22.29 6.79
CA LEU A 6 -1.08 -21.70 6.33
C LEU A 6 -1.21 -21.12 4.91
N GLN A 7 -1.83 -21.85 3.99
CA GLN A 7 -2.09 -21.40 2.61
C GLN A 7 -3.04 -20.20 2.57
N ILE A 8 -4.09 -20.21 3.40
CA ILE A 8 -5.03 -19.10 3.52
C ILE A 8 -4.31 -17.85 4.04
N ALA A 9 -3.55 -17.98 5.13
CA ALA A 9 -2.80 -16.87 5.71
C ALA A 9 -1.74 -16.32 4.74
N THR A 10 -1.02 -17.21 4.04
CA THR A 10 -0.04 -16.83 3.01
C THR A 10 -0.70 -16.01 1.90
N SER A 11 -1.84 -16.48 1.39
CA SER A 11 -2.57 -15.81 0.31
C SER A 11 -3.15 -14.47 0.77
N SER A 12 -3.60 -14.38 2.02
CA SER A 12 -4.11 -13.14 2.61
C SER A 12 -3.01 -12.08 2.69
N LEU A 13 -1.84 -12.44 3.23
CA LEU A 13 -0.72 -11.52 3.35
C LEU A 13 -0.22 -11.06 1.96
N GLN A 14 -0.13 -11.98 0.98
CA GLN A 14 0.24 -11.61 -0.39
C GLN A 14 -0.71 -10.58 -1.02
N ARG A 15 -2.02 -10.64 -0.73
CA ARG A 15 -2.99 -9.67 -1.25
C ARG A 15 -2.75 -8.29 -0.63
N LEU A 16 -2.57 -8.23 0.68
CA LEU A 16 -2.34 -6.98 1.40
C LEU A 16 -1.05 -6.28 0.92
N ILE A 17 0.04 -7.03 0.70
CA ILE A 17 1.29 -6.45 0.14
C ILE A 17 1.06 -5.85 -1.25
N LYS A 18 0.29 -6.54 -2.10
CA LYS A 18 -0.02 -6.03 -3.45
C LYS A 18 -0.94 -4.81 -3.41
N GLU A 19 -1.85 -4.78 -2.46
CA GLU A 19 -2.74 -3.65 -2.22
C GLU A 19 -1.93 -2.43 -1.75
N GLU A 20 -1.02 -2.59 -0.79
CA GLU A 20 -0.12 -1.52 -0.33
C GLU A 20 0.72 -0.97 -1.49
N ALA A 21 1.32 -1.86 -2.29
CA ALA A 21 2.07 -1.45 -3.48
C ALA A 21 1.21 -0.70 -4.51
N SER A 22 -0.09 -1.00 -4.59
CA SER A 22 -1.02 -0.29 -5.49
C SER A 22 -1.32 1.12 -4.99
N TYR A 23 -1.49 1.29 -3.67
CA TYR A 23 -1.67 2.62 -3.07
C TYR A 23 -0.43 3.51 -3.22
N TYR A 24 0.78 2.99 -3.00
CA TYR A 24 2.00 3.78 -3.26
C TYR A 24 2.16 4.16 -4.74
N LYS A 25 1.76 3.27 -5.65
CA LYS A 25 1.76 3.59 -7.08
C LYS A 25 0.75 4.70 -7.39
N GLU A 26 -0.43 4.67 -6.80
CA GLU A 26 -1.45 5.71 -6.97
C GLU A 26 -0.97 7.05 -6.40
N GLN A 27 -0.39 7.05 -5.20
CA GLN A 27 0.24 8.21 -4.57
C GLN A 27 1.25 8.87 -5.52
N ALA A 28 2.22 8.10 -6.03
CA ALA A 28 3.24 8.60 -6.94
C ALA A 28 2.65 9.19 -8.24
N GLN A 29 1.55 8.62 -8.74
CA GLN A 29 0.84 9.13 -9.91
C GLN A 29 0.09 10.43 -9.62
N GLN A 30 -0.56 10.55 -8.46
CA GLN A 30 -1.22 11.77 -8.01
C GLN A 30 -0.21 12.90 -7.80
N GLU A 31 0.91 12.63 -7.10
CA GLU A 31 2.02 13.58 -6.92
C GLU A 31 2.57 14.09 -8.26
N ALA A 32 2.76 13.20 -9.24
CA ALA A 32 3.21 13.59 -10.58
C ALA A 32 2.18 14.47 -11.33
N ARG A 33 0.87 14.19 -11.17
CA ARG A 33 -0.19 15.02 -11.76
C ARG A 33 -0.25 16.39 -11.11
N ILE A 34 -0.19 16.46 -9.78
CA ILE A 34 -0.14 17.72 -9.01
C ILE A 34 1.06 18.56 -9.46
N ALA A 35 2.26 17.98 -9.47
CA ALA A 35 3.47 18.69 -9.91
C ALA A 35 3.39 19.17 -11.37
N THR A 36 2.65 18.45 -12.22
CA THR A 36 2.38 18.88 -13.61
C THR A 36 1.39 20.04 -13.65
N LEU A 37 0.32 20.00 -12.85
CA LEU A 37 -0.67 21.07 -12.75
C LEU A 37 -0.04 22.36 -12.19
N GLU A 38 0.77 22.26 -11.14
CA GLU A 38 1.44 23.40 -10.50
C GLU A 38 2.40 24.16 -11.44
N LYS A 39 2.98 23.46 -12.43
CA LYS A 39 3.86 24.08 -13.43
C LYS A 39 3.11 24.79 -14.55
N LYS A 40 1.80 24.59 -14.69
CA LYS A 40 1.00 25.27 -15.71
C LYS A 40 0.69 26.70 -15.26
N SER A 41 0.71 27.62 -16.22
CA SER A 41 0.19 28.97 -16.05
C SER A 41 -1.12 29.08 -16.83
N PRO A 42 -2.30 28.91 -16.18
CA PRO A 42 -3.58 28.99 -16.85
C PRO A 42 -3.86 30.42 -17.34
N ALA A 43 -4.64 30.56 -18.41
CA ALA A 43 -5.22 31.85 -18.79
C ALA A 43 -6.22 32.32 -17.72
N ALA A 44 -6.54 33.63 -17.70
CA ALA A 44 -7.36 34.22 -16.64
C ALA A 44 -8.77 33.61 -16.55
N ASP A 45 -9.34 33.19 -17.68
CA ASP A 45 -10.64 32.52 -17.78
C ASP A 45 -10.60 31.04 -17.39
N GLU A 46 -9.41 30.43 -17.31
CA GLU A 46 -9.20 29.04 -16.92
C GLU A 46 -8.67 28.90 -15.47
N ALA A 47 -8.29 30.02 -14.83
CA ALA A 47 -7.63 30.03 -13.52
C ALA A 47 -8.47 29.36 -12.42
N ASP A 48 -9.77 29.64 -12.38
CA ASP A 48 -10.68 29.03 -11.39
C ASP A 48 -10.81 27.51 -11.58
N ASN A 49 -10.83 27.06 -12.84
CA ASN A 49 -10.91 25.64 -13.17
C ASN A 49 -9.60 24.93 -12.80
N HIS A 50 -8.46 25.55 -13.11
CA HIS A 50 -7.14 25.03 -12.76
C HIS A 50 -6.96 24.87 -11.25
N GLU A 51 -7.35 25.89 -10.47
CA GLU A 51 -7.30 25.85 -9.00
C GLU A 51 -8.23 24.78 -8.43
N TYR A 52 -9.44 24.62 -9.01
CA TYR A 52 -10.36 23.56 -8.62
C TYR A 52 -9.76 22.17 -8.87
N GLN A 53 -9.16 21.93 -10.05
CA GLN A 53 -8.49 20.67 -10.37
C GLN A 53 -7.34 20.37 -9.40
N LEU A 54 -6.53 21.37 -9.08
CA LEU A 54 -5.42 21.20 -8.14
C LEU A 54 -5.90 20.81 -6.74
N LYS A 55 -6.97 21.45 -6.26
CA LYS A 55 -7.61 21.10 -4.98
C LYS A 55 -8.16 19.67 -4.98
N GLN A 56 -8.80 19.24 -6.07
CA GLN A 56 -9.33 17.88 -6.18
C GLN A 56 -8.22 16.84 -6.15
N GLU A 57 -7.14 17.02 -6.92
CA GLU A 57 -6.02 16.07 -6.93
C GLU A 57 -5.30 16.02 -5.58
N ARG A 58 -5.11 17.15 -4.89
CA ARG A 58 -4.54 17.18 -3.53
C ARG A 58 -5.42 16.43 -2.53
N LYS A 59 -6.73 16.64 -2.58
CA LYS A 59 -7.67 15.90 -1.73
C LYS A 59 -7.63 14.40 -2.00
N ALA A 60 -7.58 13.99 -3.27
CA ALA A 60 -7.45 12.58 -3.64
C ALA A 60 -6.15 11.97 -3.11
N LEU A 61 -5.03 12.72 -3.16
CA LEU A 61 -3.75 12.32 -2.58
C LEU A 61 -3.85 12.13 -1.07
N GLU A 62 -4.45 13.06 -0.34
CA GLU A 62 -4.70 12.96 1.10
C GLU A 62 -5.53 11.71 1.45
N GLU A 63 -6.59 11.45 0.69
CA GLU A 63 -7.44 10.27 0.87
C GLU A 63 -6.68 8.96 0.61
N THR A 64 -5.83 8.90 -0.43
CA THR A 64 -4.96 7.75 -0.72
C THR A 64 -3.94 7.51 0.40
N ILE A 65 -3.26 8.56 0.87
CA ILE A 65 -2.25 8.48 1.93
C ILE A 65 -2.90 8.03 3.26
N ALA A 66 -4.10 8.51 3.56
CA ALA A 66 -4.79 8.19 4.82
C ALA A 66 -5.14 6.68 4.98
N VAL A 67 -5.23 5.92 3.88
CA VAL A 67 -5.51 4.47 3.93
C VAL A 67 -4.26 3.66 4.33
N ILE A 68 -3.08 4.14 3.95
CA ILE A 68 -1.82 3.39 4.07
C ILE A 68 -1.54 2.95 5.51
N PRO A 69 -1.63 3.80 6.55
CA PRO A 69 -1.36 3.37 7.93
C PRO A 69 -2.19 2.17 8.39
N THR A 70 -3.51 2.21 8.14
CA THR A 70 -4.41 1.11 8.52
C THR A 70 -4.07 -0.17 7.77
N LEU A 71 -3.70 -0.06 6.49
CA LEU A 71 -3.30 -1.22 5.70
C LEU A 71 -2.00 -1.84 6.22
N ARG A 72 -1.05 -1.03 6.68
CA ARG A 72 0.22 -1.51 7.27
C ARG A 72 -0.01 -2.22 8.60
N GLU A 73 -0.94 -1.75 9.42
CA GLU A 73 -1.37 -2.47 10.62
C GLU A 73 -1.94 -3.86 10.26
N GLN A 74 -2.81 -3.93 9.25
CA GLN A 74 -3.36 -5.20 8.77
C GLN A 74 -2.28 -6.15 8.22
N ILE A 75 -1.29 -5.63 7.50
CA ILE A 75 -0.13 -6.42 7.04
C ILE A 75 0.64 -6.97 8.24
N THR A 76 0.86 -6.15 9.27
CA THR A 76 1.54 -6.57 10.49
C THR A 76 0.80 -7.71 11.19
N SER A 77 -0.51 -7.56 11.41
CA SER A 77 -1.34 -8.62 12.00
C SER A 77 -1.39 -9.88 11.12
N ALA A 78 -1.45 -9.73 9.80
CA ALA A 78 -1.44 -10.87 8.87
C ALA A 78 -0.09 -11.61 8.88
N ARG A 79 1.02 -10.90 9.06
CA ARG A 79 2.36 -11.50 9.25
C ARG A 79 2.42 -12.32 10.52
N GLU A 80 2.01 -11.75 11.66
CA GLU A 80 2.01 -12.46 12.95
C GLU A 80 1.14 -13.72 12.90
N LYS A 81 -0.05 -13.61 12.27
CA LYS A 81 -0.93 -14.75 12.04
C LYS A 81 -0.28 -15.82 11.16
N LEU A 82 0.39 -15.42 10.08
CA LEU A 82 1.10 -16.35 9.21
C LEU A 82 2.25 -17.05 9.95
N GLU A 83 3.02 -16.32 10.75
CA GLU A 83 4.09 -16.86 11.59
C GLU A 83 3.55 -17.92 12.56
N SER A 84 2.39 -17.69 13.18
CA SER A 84 1.74 -18.66 14.08
C SER A 84 1.35 -19.99 13.43
N PHE A 85 1.23 -20.04 12.09
CA PHE A 85 0.84 -21.25 11.36
C PHE A 85 2.03 -21.99 10.73
N LEU A 86 3.27 -21.50 10.81
CA LEU A 86 4.43 -22.14 10.18
C LEU A 86 4.67 -23.58 10.65
N ASP A 87 4.38 -23.86 11.91
CA ASP A 87 4.51 -25.20 12.50
C ASP A 87 3.41 -26.17 12.05
N SER A 88 2.32 -25.65 11.46
CA SER A 88 1.24 -26.45 10.88
C SER A 88 1.47 -26.85 9.41
N ALA A 89 2.63 -26.49 8.83
CA ALA A 89 2.97 -26.81 7.46
C ALA A 89 2.92 -28.31 7.19
N THR A 90 2.28 -28.71 6.10
CA THR A 90 2.12 -30.13 5.74
C THR A 90 3.32 -30.66 4.96
N ASN A 91 4.14 -29.76 4.39
CA ASN A 91 5.35 -30.06 3.64
C ASN A 91 6.26 -28.82 3.56
N ASP A 92 7.50 -29.04 3.10
CA ASP A 92 8.52 -27.99 3.02
C ASP A 92 8.21 -26.93 1.96
N GLU A 93 7.55 -27.28 0.85
CA GLU A 93 7.19 -26.31 -0.19
C GLU A 93 6.22 -25.25 0.34
N GLU A 94 5.19 -25.70 1.05
CA GLU A 94 4.20 -24.84 1.70
C GLU A 94 4.86 -23.92 2.74
N ARG A 95 5.74 -24.48 3.58
CA ARG A 95 6.51 -23.74 4.57
C ARG A 95 7.42 -22.69 3.91
N ASN A 96 8.18 -23.07 2.89
CA ASN A 96 9.11 -22.18 2.21
C ASN A 96 8.39 -21.01 1.55
N LYS A 97 7.25 -21.26 0.90
CA LYS A 97 6.41 -20.20 0.31
C LYS A 97 5.91 -19.22 1.37
N ALA A 98 5.48 -19.70 2.53
CA ALA A 98 5.07 -18.83 3.63
C ALA A 98 6.24 -17.95 4.13
N ILE A 99 7.44 -18.53 4.27
CA ILE A 99 8.65 -17.81 4.67
C ILE A 99 9.03 -16.74 3.65
N GLU A 100 8.97 -17.03 2.36
CA GLU A 100 9.25 -16.05 1.30
C GLU A 100 8.30 -14.85 1.37
N VAL A 101 7.00 -15.10 1.58
CA VAL A 101 6.01 -14.03 1.73
C VAL A 101 6.26 -13.22 3.00
N LEU A 102 6.60 -13.86 4.12
CA LEU A 102 6.98 -13.15 5.35
C LEU A 102 8.20 -12.26 5.15
N LYS A 103 9.21 -12.75 4.41
CA LYS A 103 10.39 -11.97 4.08
C LYS A 103 10.04 -10.76 3.21
N SER A 104 9.26 -10.96 2.15
CA SER A 104 8.80 -9.86 1.29
C SER A 104 8.00 -8.83 2.08
N ALA A 105 7.09 -9.25 2.96
CA ALA A 105 6.32 -8.34 3.81
C ALA A 105 7.22 -7.52 4.75
N LYS A 106 8.24 -8.15 5.33
CA LYS A 106 9.25 -7.48 6.19
C LYS A 106 10.10 -6.48 5.42
N GLU A 107 10.41 -6.77 4.17
CA GLU A 107 11.19 -5.88 3.30
C GLU A 107 10.35 -4.65 2.91
N THR A 108 9.14 -4.85 2.39
CA THR A 108 8.24 -3.73 2.04
C THR A 108 7.94 -2.84 3.24
N GLN A 109 7.83 -3.42 4.45
CA GLN A 109 7.53 -2.61 5.64
C GLN A 109 8.71 -1.77 6.18
N LYS A 110 9.95 -1.98 5.72
CA LYS A 110 11.08 -1.13 6.13
C LYS A 110 11.08 0.22 5.40
N ASP A 111 10.57 0.23 4.19
CA ASP A 111 10.56 1.40 3.31
C ASP A 111 9.19 2.08 3.39
N ASP A 112 8.84 2.67 4.55
CA ASP A 112 7.61 3.48 4.68
C ASP A 112 7.85 4.93 4.22
N PRO A 113 7.40 5.35 3.04
CA PRO A 113 7.54 6.74 2.59
C PRO A 113 6.58 7.70 3.31
N VAL A 114 5.55 7.20 3.99
CA VAL A 114 4.48 7.99 4.62
C VAL A 114 4.72 8.20 6.12
N ALA A 115 5.47 7.33 6.81
CA ALA A 115 5.76 7.46 8.25
C ALA A 115 6.40 8.78 8.69
N GLY A 116 6.99 9.54 7.75
CA GLY A 116 7.59 10.86 8.00
C GLY A 116 6.83 12.05 7.40
N GLN A 117 5.69 11.83 6.73
CA GLN A 117 4.85 12.90 6.22
C GLN A 117 3.88 13.34 7.31
N ASP A 118 4.36 14.23 8.20
CA ASP A 118 3.46 15.03 9.04
C ASP A 118 2.52 15.79 8.09
N VAL A 119 1.26 15.35 8.04
CA VAL A 119 0.17 16.10 7.41
C VAL A 119 -0.09 17.37 8.23
N SER A 120 0.75 18.38 8.01
CA SER A 120 0.63 19.74 8.54
C SER A 120 -0.28 20.60 7.69
#